data_AF-A0A925BCY6-F1
#
_entry.id   AF-A0A925BCY6-F1
#
_cell.length_a   1.000
_cell.length_b   1.000
_cell.length_c   1.000
_cell.angle_alpha   90.00
_cell.angle_beta   90.00
_cell.angle_gamma   90.00
#
_symmetry.space_group_name_H-M   'P 1'
#
loop_
_entity.id
_entity.type
_entity.pdbx_description
1 polymer ?
#
loop_
_entity_poly.entity_id
_entity_poly.type
_entity_poly.pdbx_seq_one_letter_code
_entity_poly.pdbx_strand_id
1 'polypeptide(L)'
;MLNIHATPEASDESHCTPSAQAILSELANQFPGIPILALGQTALWDEPTKASLRRLLDQLSPDTEMVVAAHDTDYFAKLPGHPSSAGESDYAVVPHDDAKTRGLWSAAGEMSAFFGSEDVPTRHEIEKRGGVSLGKVLSFAEDKDEMLSALTTAWGWTGIIYTRWDKKISADVPLSEILPTLKEQIEKTFARSASLLKSPARAANALRLGGTIGGWIDAFAASHPSASLTDLYGDLLPRFYKLLLGDEPVNLSVSSTMELLRFNAATASLPRFAFVDLFLNPATRKPALNAYNFAVGGSGAYTLDSFGDGALPFDVVIPGRGRGTLAIKPDGTVSVLFSPEPLIVCPAGKSCAPSSVSDLAKLLEAELGPDITLVGKAVALLPMLAAEFIFAFHEGASSYSDRTATMLTEMRRRNLPVPTIHPILRVQYATWDAFAAVPVESGDIADALNLPPYLQQTLGRASIGFEDFALCWRRAVTFAERDLQTLRELRSPRELLSHLAEEHGGDWDGKTREYESARMVLLTTKDKAQAIQGRIYTLYDQVRRLKTEALRTEREKGDDFRVRILPLRERVTATKDPAETELLESEIESLRAERTMR
;
A
#
# COMPACT_ATOMS: atom_id res chain seq x y z
N MET A 1 -2.07 -24.39 -6.19
CA MET A 1 -0.83 -23.59 -6.13
C MET A 1 0.28 -24.55 -5.81
N LEU A 2 1.35 -24.56 -6.62
CA LEU A 2 2.56 -25.33 -6.35
C LEU A 2 3.63 -24.33 -5.91
N ASN A 3 4.26 -24.55 -4.75
CA ASN A 3 5.23 -23.63 -4.16
C ASN A 3 6.64 -24.21 -4.29
N ILE A 4 7.54 -23.49 -4.95
CA ILE A 4 8.97 -23.84 -5.04
C ILE A 4 9.70 -23.16 -3.88
N HIS A 5 10.44 -23.91 -3.04
CA HIS A 5 11.31 -23.35 -2.00
C HIS A 5 12.77 -23.43 -2.43
N ALA A 6 13.54 -22.34 -2.34
CA ALA A 6 14.99 -22.37 -2.53
C ALA A 6 15.70 -22.42 -1.17
N THR A 7 16.48 -23.46 -0.88
CA THR A 7 17.32 -23.63 0.31
C THR A 7 18.72 -24.01 -0.14
N PRO A 8 19.78 -23.33 0.34
CA PRO A 8 21.14 -23.71 0.04
C PRO A 8 21.60 -24.76 1.07
N GLU A 9 21.66 -26.03 0.67
CA GLU A 9 22.58 -26.96 1.30
C GLU A 9 23.86 -26.99 0.45
N ALA A 10 24.98 -26.79 1.14
CA ALA A 10 26.30 -26.73 0.53
C ALA A 10 26.67 -28.08 -0.08
N SER A 11 27.42 -28.00 -1.20
CA SER A 11 28.05 -29.08 -1.97
C SER A 11 27.13 -29.95 -2.85
N ASP A 12 26.74 -29.44 -4.02
CA ASP A 12 26.94 -30.12 -5.32
C ASP A 12 26.60 -29.13 -6.46
N GLU A 13 27.25 -29.24 -7.61
CA GLU A 13 27.21 -28.32 -8.79
C GLU A 13 25.85 -28.26 -9.53
N SER A 14 24.73 -28.40 -8.82
CA SER A 14 23.37 -28.37 -9.36
C SER A 14 22.46 -27.67 -8.35
N HIS A 15 22.54 -26.33 -8.28
CA HIS A 15 21.77 -25.50 -7.34
C HIS A 15 20.29 -25.32 -7.76
N CYS A 16 19.58 -26.42 -7.95
CA CYS A 16 18.12 -26.45 -8.02
C CYS A 16 17.63 -27.16 -6.75
N THR A 17 16.67 -26.58 -6.03
CA THR A 17 16.16 -27.29 -4.86
C THR A 17 15.37 -28.52 -5.25
N PRO A 18 15.35 -29.55 -4.40
CA PRO A 18 14.53 -30.74 -4.61
C PRO A 18 13.05 -30.40 -4.92
N SER A 19 12.50 -29.35 -4.30
CA SER A 19 11.13 -28.90 -4.58
C SER A 19 10.96 -28.29 -5.97
N ALA A 20 11.92 -27.48 -6.44
CA ALA A 20 11.87 -26.88 -7.78
C ALA A 20 11.89 -27.97 -8.85
N GLN A 21 12.81 -28.92 -8.70
CA GLN A 21 12.94 -30.06 -9.61
C GLN A 21 11.67 -30.92 -9.64
N ALA A 22 11.12 -31.27 -8.47
CA ALA A 22 9.90 -32.07 -8.38
C ALA A 22 8.70 -31.39 -9.06
N ILE A 23 8.50 -30.09 -8.80
CA ILE A 23 7.38 -29.32 -9.35
C ILE A 23 7.50 -29.18 -10.88
N LEU A 24 8.67 -28.81 -11.39
CA LEU A 24 8.87 -28.64 -12.83
C LEU A 24 8.73 -29.99 -13.56
N SER A 25 9.23 -31.08 -12.97
CA SER A 25 9.04 -32.43 -13.52
C SER A 25 7.56 -32.85 -13.52
N GLU A 26 6.82 -32.55 -12.44
CA GLU A 26 5.39 -32.81 -12.37
C GLU A 26 4.61 -32.03 -13.42
N LEU A 27 4.92 -30.74 -13.60
CA LEU A 27 4.30 -29.89 -14.61
C LEU A 27 4.56 -30.41 -16.03
N ALA A 28 5.81 -30.76 -16.34
CA ALA A 28 6.17 -31.31 -17.65
C ALA A 28 5.43 -32.63 -17.95
N ASN A 29 5.23 -33.48 -16.93
CA ASN A 29 4.53 -34.75 -17.08
C ASN A 29 3.00 -34.60 -17.20
N GLN A 30 2.40 -33.70 -16.42
CA GLN A 30 0.93 -33.54 -16.40
C GLN A 30 0.41 -32.63 -17.51
N PHE A 31 1.23 -31.66 -17.96
CA PHE A 31 0.85 -30.64 -18.93
C PHE A 31 1.89 -30.53 -20.06
N PRO A 32 2.16 -31.64 -20.79
CA PRO A 32 3.18 -31.64 -21.83
C PRO A 32 2.84 -30.64 -22.95
N GLY A 33 3.83 -29.85 -23.36
CA GLY A 33 3.69 -28.87 -24.44
C GLY A 33 2.88 -27.61 -24.09
N ILE A 34 2.44 -27.44 -22.84
CA ILE A 34 1.76 -26.21 -22.42
C ILE A 34 2.82 -25.13 -22.12
N PRO A 35 2.72 -23.93 -22.74
CA PRO A 35 3.69 -22.87 -22.51
C PRO A 35 3.55 -22.29 -21.10
N ILE A 36 4.68 -21.84 -20.55
CA ILE A 36 4.71 -21.03 -19.32
C ILE A 36 4.62 -19.56 -19.71
N LEU A 37 3.60 -18.85 -19.23
CA LEU A 37 3.47 -17.41 -19.42
C LEU A 37 4.01 -16.67 -18.19
N ALA A 38 4.86 -15.67 -18.41
CA ALA A 38 5.30 -14.71 -17.40
C ALA A 38 5.01 -13.28 -17.88
N LEU A 39 4.08 -12.60 -17.20
CA LEU A 39 3.76 -11.20 -17.49
C LEU A 39 4.56 -10.27 -16.59
N GLY A 40 5.06 -9.17 -17.15
CA GLY A 40 5.66 -8.06 -16.42
C GLY A 40 5.10 -6.73 -16.88
N GLN A 41 4.92 -5.81 -15.95
CA GLN A 41 4.50 -4.44 -16.22
C GLN A 41 5.62 -3.59 -16.86
N THR A 42 6.87 -3.95 -16.60
CA THR A 42 8.06 -3.33 -17.20
C THR A 42 9.12 -4.38 -17.48
N ALA A 43 9.90 -4.18 -18.55
CA ALA A 43 11.07 -5.01 -18.83
C ALA A 43 12.29 -4.69 -17.93
N LEU A 44 12.21 -3.63 -17.11
CA LEU A 44 13.37 -3.08 -16.37
C LEU A 44 13.48 -3.51 -14.91
N TRP A 45 12.60 -4.40 -14.44
CA TRP A 45 12.58 -4.80 -13.03
C TRP A 45 12.54 -6.30 -12.84
N ASP A 46 11.43 -6.96 -13.16
CA ASP A 46 11.16 -8.34 -12.73
C ASP A 46 11.82 -9.40 -13.64
N GLU A 47 12.53 -8.97 -14.69
CA GLU A 47 13.17 -9.86 -15.65
C GLU A 47 14.29 -10.76 -15.08
N PRO A 48 15.16 -10.33 -14.13
CA PRO A 48 16.12 -11.23 -13.48
C PRO A 48 15.45 -12.43 -12.78
N THR A 49 14.28 -12.19 -12.19
CA THR A 49 13.45 -13.19 -11.52
C THR A 49 12.94 -14.22 -12.53
N LYS A 50 12.36 -13.76 -13.64
CA LYS A 50 11.85 -14.63 -14.71
C LYS A 50 12.97 -15.35 -15.48
N ALA A 51 14.11 -14.72 -15.70
CA ALA A 51 15.28 -15.34 -16.32
C ALA A 51 15.83 -16.50 -15.48
N SER A 52 15.77 -16.40 -14.15
CA SER A 52 16.13 -17.51 -13.26
C SER A 52 15.21 -18.72 -13.45
N LEU A 53 13.90 -18.50 -13.66
CA LEU A 53 12.97 -19.58 -14.01
C LEU A 53 13.31 -20.19 -15.39
N ARG A 54 13.61 -19.36 -16.40
CA ARG A 54 14.04 -19.85 -17.73
C ARG A 54 15.28 -20.75 -17.63
N ARG A 55 16.28 -20.34 -16.85
CA ARG A 55 17.48 -21.16 -16.59
C ARG A 55 17.14 -22.52 -15.99
N LEU A 56 16.20 -22.58 -15.04
CA LEU A 56 15.75 -23.83 -14.46
C LEU A 56 15.00 -24.72 -15.47
N LEU A 57 14.20 -24.11 -16.35
CA LEU A 57 13.54 -24.83 -17.44
C LEU A 57 14.56 -25.41 -18.42
N ASP A 58 15.60 -24.66 -18.80
CA ASP A 58 16.68 -25.15 -19.68
C ASP A 58 17.34 -26.42 -19.13
N GLN A 59 17.49 -26.50 -17.80
CA GLN A 59 18.13 -27.63 -17.13
C GLN A 59 17.21 -28.84 -16.96
N LEU A 60 15.92 -28.62 -16.71
CA LEU A 60 15.00 -29.66 -16.25
C LEU A 60 13.92 -30.06 -17.26
N SER A 61 13.54 -29.13 -18.14
CA SER A 61 12.50 -29.32 -19.15
C SER A 61 12.80 -28.43 -20.36
N PRO A 62 13.88 -28.72 -21.11
CA PRO A 62 14.41 -27.82 -22.13
C PRO A 62 13.39 -27.50 -23.23
N ASP A 63 12.50 -28.45 -23.54
CA ASP A 63 11.46 -28.31 -24.57
C ASP A 63 10.27 -27.43 -24.14
N THR A 64 10.19 -27.02 -22.86
CA THR A 64 9.12 -26.15 -22.40
C THR A 64 9.31 -24.74 -22.96
N GLU A 65 8.31 -24.28 -23.71
CA GLU A 65 8.25 -22.88 -24.15
C GLU A 65 7.92 -21.96 -22.97
N MET A 66 8.61 -20.82 -22.91
CA MET A 66 8.31 -19.73 -22.01
C MET A 66 7.97 -18.48 -22.83
N VAL A 67 6.76 -17.95 -22.63
CA VAL A 67 6.32 -16.69 -23.21
C VAL A 67 6.52 -15.59 -22.18
N VAL A 68 7.33 -14.58 -22.50
CA VAL A 68 7.53 -13.40 -21.65
C VAL A 68 6.84 -12.23 -22.31
N ALA A 69 5.95 -11.56 -21.59
CA ALA A 69 5.14 -10.52 -22.20
C ALA A 69 4.98 -9.27 -21.35
N ALA A 70 5.01 -8.14 -22.04
CA ALA A 70 4.70 -6.84 -21.45
C ALA A 70 3.20 -6.73 -21.18
N HIS A 71 2.83 -6.38 -19.95
CA HIS A 71 1.45 -6.12 -19.58
C HIS A 71 1.07 -4.68 -19.94
N ASP A 72 0.71 -4.47 -21.20
CA ASP A 72 0.55 -3.15 -21.80
C ASP A 72 -0.90 -2.66 -21.91
N THR A 73 -1.86 -3.50 -21.51
CA THR A 73 -3.30 -3.20 -21.45
C THR A 73 -3.73 -2.48 -20.16
N ASP A 74 -2.83 -2.35 -19.18
CA ASP A 74 -3.09 -1.60 -17.96
C ASP A 74 -2.93 -0.09 -18.17
N TYR A 75 -3.60 0.68 -17.30
CA TYR A 75 -3.45 2.13 -17.31
C TYR A 75 -2.04 2.50 -16.87
N PHE A 76 -1.42 3.42 -17.59
CA PHE A 76 -0.16 4.01 -17.18
C PHE A 76 -0.33 4.73 -15.83
N ALA A 77 0.72 4.70 -15.00
CA ALA A 77 0.66 5.17 -13.61
C ALA A 77 0.24 6.64 -13.52
N LYS A 78 -0.60 6.98 -12.53
CA LYS A 78 -1.01 8.36 -12.24
C LYS A 78 -1.14 8.59 -10.74
N LEU A 79 -0.85 9.80 -10.30
CA LEU A 79 -1.09 10.20 -8.90
C LEU A 79 -2.54 10.69 -8.72
N PRO A 80 -3.28 10.15 -7.74
CA PRO A 80 -4.59 10.67 -7.39
C PRO A 80 -4.53 12.15 -7.01
N GLY A 81 -5.27 13.00 -7.72
CA GLY A 81 -5.43 14.42 -7.37
C GLY A 81 -4.26 15.34 -7.73
N HIS A 82 -3.24 14.86 -8.45
CA HIS A 82 -2.07 15.64 -8.86
C HIS A 82 -2.06 15.89 -10.38
N PRO A 83 -2.76 16.93 -10.88
CA PRO A 83 -2.47 17.46 -12.20
C PRO A 83 -1.22 18.32 -12.11
N SER A 84 -0.21 18.06 -12.94
CA SER A 84 0.89 19.03 -13.06
C SER A 84 0.37 20.35 -13.62
N SER A 85 0.83 21.45 -13.05
CA SER A 85 0.71 22.79 -13.63
C SER A 85 1.25 22.73 -15.05
N ALA A 86 0.51 23.26 -16.04
CA ALA A 86 0.93 23.28 -17.43
C ALA A 86 2.34 23.88 -17.59
N GLY A 87 3.35 23.06 -17.89
CA GLY A 87 4.73 23.52 -18.13
C GLY A 87 5.85 22.53 -17.77
N GLU A 88 5.62 21.62 -16.82
CA GLU A 88 6.55 20.52 -16.50
C GLU A 88 6.20 19.29 -17.34
N SER A 89 7.19 18.47 -17.70
CA SER A 89 7.04 17.27 -18.55
C SER A 89 5.76 16.45 -18.27
N ASP A 90 5.18 15.86 -19.31
CA ASP A 90 4.02 14.97 -19.19
C ASP A 90 4.31 13.71 -18.37
N TYR A 91 5.60 13.40 -18.17
CA TYR A 91 6.08 12.24 -17.44
C TYR A 91 7.10 12.65 -16.37
N ALA A 92 6.94 12.12 -15.16
CA ALA A 92 7.82 12.40 -14.02
C ALA A 92 8.25 11.11 -13.30
N VAL A 93 9.51 11.06 -12.87
CA VAL A 93 10.02 10.00 -11.98
C VAL A 93 9.66 10.36 -10.53
N VAL A 94 8.96 9.48 -9.83
CA VAL A 94 8.55 9.68 -8.44
C VAL A 94 8.94 8.48 -7.56
N PRO A 95 9.25 8.70 -6.26
CA PRO A 95 9.34 7.62 -5.29
C PRO A 95 7.95 7.08 -4.94
N HIS A 96 7.88 6.03 -4.11
CA HIS A 96 6.65 5.56 -3.48
C HIS A 96 6.71 5.81 -1.98
N ASP A 97 5.65 6.36 -1.39
CA ASP A 97 5.52 6.71 0.02
C ASP A 97 4.02 6.77 0.44
N ASP A 98 3.75 6.84 1.74
CA ASP A 98 2.37 6.88 2.30
C ASP A 98 1.84 8.32 2.48
N ALA A 99 2.45 9.32 1.82
CA ALA A 99 2.08 10.72 1.87
C ALA A 99 1.76 11.29 0.48
N LYS A 100 2.78 11.71 -0.27
CA LYS A 100 2.69 12.41 -1.56
C LYS A 100 2.33 11.46 -2.70
N THR A 101 2.74 10.20 -2.60
CA THR A 101 2.51 9.18 -3.63
C THR A 101 1.59 8.07 -3.14
N ARG A 102 0.79 8.36 -2.11
CA ARG A 102 -0.13 7.39 -1.53
C ARG A 102 -1.15 6.89 -2.54
N GLY A 103 -1.22 5.57 -2.69
CA GLY A 103 -2.11 4.93 -3.66
C GLY A 103 -1.60 5.02 -5.09
N LEU A 104 -0.33 5.38 -5.29
CA LEU A 104 0.36 5.18 -6.55
C LEU A 104 0.32 3.69 -6.87
N TRP A 105 -0.25 3.39 -8.02
CA TRP A 105 -0.10 2.11 -8.69
C TRP A 105 0.69 2.40 -9.96
N SER A 106 1.95 1.97 -9.98
CA SER A 106 2.71 1.98 -11.21
C SER A 106 2.46 0.67 -11.95
N ALA A 107 2.27 0.78 -13.26
CA ALA A 107 2.01 -0.38 -14.12
C ALA A 107 2.95 -0.44 -15.32
N ALA A 108 3.87 0.51 -15.43
CA ALA A 108 4.90 0.58 -16.46
C ALA A 108 5.92 1.66 -16.06
N GLY A 109 7.20 1.43 -16.38
CA GLY A 109 8.27 2.37 -16.07
C GLY A 109 8.68 2.33 -14.61
N GLU A 110 8.78 1.12 -14.06
CA GLU A 110 9.21 0.92 -12.68
C GLU A 110 10.64 0.42 -12.64
N MET A 111 11.39 0.84 -11.62
CA MET A 111 12.77 0.42 -11.47
C MET A 111 13.20 0.51 -10.01
N SER A 112 13.96 -0.49 -9.58
CA SER A 112 14.58 -0.53 -8.25
C SER A 112 16.09 -0.49 -8.36
N ALA A 113 16.71 0.37 -7.57
CA ALA A 113 18.13 0.28 -7.31
C ALA A 113 18.43 -1.01 -6.54
N PHE A 114 19.68 -1.44 -6.52
CA PHE A 114 20.12 -2.53 -5.68
C PHE A 114 19.76 -2.26 -4.20
N PHE A 115 19.22 -3.26 -3.50
CA PHE A 115 18.51 -3.18 -2.20
C PHE A 115 17.17 -2.42 -2.16
N GLY A 116 16.74 -1.82 -3.28
CA GLY A 116 15.46 -1.15 -3.37
C GLY A 116 14.28 -2.11 -3.25
N SER A 117 13.16 -1.60 -2.75
CA SER A 117 11.90 -2.34 -2.64
C SER A 117 10.74 -1.41 -2.97
N GLU A 118 9.68 -1.95 -3.58
CA GLU A 118 8.40 -1.26 -3.78
C GLU A 118 7.62 -1.06 -2.48
N ASP A 119 7.87 -1.93 -1.49
CA ASP A 119 7.10 -1.96 -0.25
C ASP A 119 7.33 -0.69 0.57
N VAL A 120 6.24 0.06 0.74
CA VAL A 120 6.16 1.26 1.55
C VAL A 120 5.86 0.88 2.99
N PRO A 121 6.70 1.23 3.99
CA PRO A 121 6.31 1.14 5.39
C PRO A 121 5.18 2.13 5.65
N THR A 122 3.96 1.64 5.74
CA THR A 122 2.77 2.51 5.88
C THR A 122 2.71 3.15 7.27
N ARG A 123 2.04 4.30 7.38
CA ARG A 123 1.71 4.92 8.67
C ARG A 123 1.07 3.93 9.63
N HIS A 124 0.13 3.13 9.13
CA HIS A 124 -0.56 2.14 9.94
C HIS A 124 0.41 1.10 10.52
N GLU A 125 1.37 0.62 9.72
CA GLU A 125 2.38 -0.34 10.18
C GLU A 125 3.36 0.27 11.16
N ILE A 126 3.80 1.51 10.94
CA ILE A 126 4.67 2.22 11.89
C ILE A 126 3.97 2.37 13.25
N GLU A 127 2.70 2.82 13.25
CA GLU A 127 1.92 2.96 14.49
C GLU A 127 1.67 1.59 15.16
N LYS A 128 1.32 0.56 14.37
CA LYS A 128 0.97 -0.78 14.88
C LYS A 128 2.18 -1.56 15.40
N ARG A 129 3.29 -1.57 14.65
CA ARG A 129 4.50 -2.34 14.99
C ARG A 129 5.39 -1.59 15.95
N GLY A 130 5.62 -0.29 15.72
CA GLY A 130 6.50 0.54 16.55
C GLY A 130 5.85 1.12 17.81
N GLY A 131 4.53 1.08 17.95
CA GLY A 131 3.81 1.66 19.09
C GLY A 131 3.90 3.18 19.19
N VAL A 132 4.37 3.84 18.13
CA VAL A 132 4.56 5.29 18.06
C VAL A 132 3.24 5.95 17.65
N SER A 133 2.88 7.06 18.31
CA SER A 133 1.78 7.91 17.86
C SER A 133 2.27 8.86 16.77
N LEU A 134 2.29 8.39 15.51
CA LEU A 134 2.85 9.16 14.39
C LEU A 134 2.14 10.50 14.21
N GLY A 135 0.82 10.57 14.44
CA GLY A 135 0.08 11.83 14.43
C GLY A 135 0.60 12.88 15.43
N LYS A 136 1.10 12.47 16.60
CA LYS A 136 1.75 13.40 17.56
C LYS A 136 3.12 13.82 17.06
N VAL A 137 3.92 12.90 16.52
CA VAL A 137 5.24 13.20 15.97
C VAL A 137 5.12 14.23 14.84
N LEU A 138 4.21 13.99 13.89
CA LEU A 138 3.95 14.90 12.77
C LEU A 138 3.39 16.26 13.22
N SER A 139 2.78 16.37 14.40
CA SER A 139 2.29 17.67 14.90
C SER A 139 3.39 18.67 15.23
N PHE A 140 4.64 18.19 15.39
CA PHE A 140 5.83 19.01 15.62
C PHE A 140 6.65 19.26 14.34
N ALA A 141 6.24 18.68 13.21
CA ALA A 141 6.93 18.87 11.93
C ALA A 141 6.55 20.22 11.31
N GLU A 142 7.50 20.87 10.63
CA GLU A 142 7.24 22.06 9.81
C GLU A 142 6.35 21.71 8.61
N ASP A 143 6.71 20.63 7.90
CA ASP A 143 5.89 20.02 6.85
C ASP A 143 5.60 18.55 7.21
N LYS A 144 4.31 18.26 7.40
CA LYS A 144 3.82 16.93 7.78
C LYS A 144 3.97 15.92 6.66
N ASP A 145 3.71 16.33 5.42
CA ASP A 145 3.71 15.44 4.27
C ASP A 145 5.14 15.16 3.85
N GLU A 146 6.04 16.13 3.94
CA GLU A 146 7.48 15.91 3.72
C GLU A 146 8.07 14.98 4.76
N MET A 147 7.80 15.20 6.06
CA MET A 147 8.28 14.30 7.11
C MET A 147 7.71 12.88 6.96
N LEU A 148 6.41 12.76 6.65
CA LEU A 148 5.80 11.45 6.42
C LEU A 148 6.38 10.77 5.18
N SER A 149 6.60 11.51 4.08
CA SER A 149 7.26 10.98 2.89
C SER A 149 8.65 10.44 3.24
N ALA A 150 9.46 11.22 3.96
CA ALA A 150 10.81 10.81 4.36
C ALA A 150 10.83 9.53 5.23
N LEU A 151 9.84 9.36 6.11
CA LEU A 151 9.72 8.17 6.97
C LEU A 151 9.19 6.94 6.23
N THR A 152 8.37 7.15 5.19
CA THR A 152 7.64 6.08 4.51
C THR A 152 8.13 5.78 3.10
N THR A 153 9.12 6.52 2.60
CA THR A 153 9.66 6.30 1.25
C THR A 153 10.20 4.88 1.09
N ALA A 154 9.70 4.17 0.10
CA ALA A 154 10.23 2.91 -0.39
C ALA A 154 11.63 3.16 -0.98
N TRP A 155 12.66 2.88 -0.18
CA TRP A 155 14.02 3.30 -0.52
C TRP A 155 14.47 2.65 -1.83
N GLY A 156 15.13 3.42 -2.69
CA GLY A 156 15.76 2.92 -3.91
C GLY A 156 14.77 2.56 -5.04
N TRP A 157 13.47 2.59 -4.80
CA TRP A 157 12.44 2.35 -5.79
C TRP A 157 11.96 3.64 -6.45
N THR A 158 11.64 3.57 -7.74
CA THR A 158 11.00 4.67 -8.48
C THR A 158 10.01 4.15 -9.51
N GLY A 159 8.97 4.93 -9.76
CA GLY A 159 8.03 4.72 -10.86
C GLY A 159 7.92 5.98 -11.73
N ILE A 160 7.56 5.81 -13.00
CA ILE A 160 7.21 6.92 -13.88
C ILE A 160 5.70 7.11 -13.85
N ILE A 161 5.25 8.36 -13.67
CA ILE A 161 3.84 8.74 -13.71
C ILE A 161 3.53 9.61 -14.91
N TYR A 162 2.30 9.52 -15.40
CA TYR A 162 1.73 10.45 -16.37
C TYR A 162 0.96 11.56 -15.65
N THR A 163 1.34 12.81 -15.90
CA THR A 163 0.94 13.98 -15.10
C THR A 163 -0.30 14.71 -15.63
N ARG A 164 -0.79 14.36 -16.82
CA ARG A 164 -2.00 14.97 -17.41
C ARG A 164 -3.29 14.40 -16.83
N TRP A 165 -4.44 14.96 -17.23
CA TRP A 165 -5.77 14.57 -16.74
C TRP A 165 -6.34 13.31 -17.43
N ASP A 166 -6.08 13.14 -18.71
CA ASP A 166 -6.55 12.00 -19.51
C ASP A 166 -5.86 10.69 -19.09
N LYS A 167 -6.49 9.55 -19.33
CA LYS A 167 -5.90 8.24 -19.02
C LYS A 167 -5.29 7.66 -20.28
N LYS A 168 -4.06 7.16 -20.17
CA LYS A 168 -3.40 6.37 -21.22
C LYS A 168 -3.22 4.93 -20.72
N ILE A 169 -3.31 3.97 -21.62
CA ILE A 169 -2.77 2.62 -21.39
C ILE A 169 -1.30 2.62 -21.77
N SER A 170 -0.51 1.69 -21.23
CA SER A 170 0.92 1.61 -21.53
C SER A 170 1.22 1.40 -23.02
N ALA A 171 0.38 0.63 -23.73
CA ALA A 171 0.50 0.42 -25.18
C ALA A 171 0.36 1.70 -26.03
N ASP A 172 -0.40 2.68 -25.54
CA ASP A 172 -0.65 3.94 -26.25
C ASP A 172 0.37 5.04 -25.88
N VAL A 173 1.39 4.74 -25.08
CA VAL A 173 2.44 5.71 -24.70
C VAL A 173 3.46 5.82 -25.82
N PRO A 174 3.57 6.97 -26.52
CA PRO A 174 4.59 7.15 -27.55
C PRO A 174 5.97 7.19 -26.90
N LEU A 175 6.91 6.42 -27.46
CA LEU A 175 8.26 6.32 -26.91
C LEU A 175 8.94 7.70 -26.85
N SER A 176 8.75 8.53 -27.88
CA SER A 176 9.33 9.88 -27.95
C SER A 176 8.94 10.79 -26.78
N GLU A 177 7.75 10.60 -26.20
CA GLU A 177 7.27 11.44 -25.09
C GLU A 177 7.89 11.02 -23.75
N ILE A 178 8.02 9.71 -23.50
CA ILE A 178 8.53 9.17 -22.23
C ILE A 178 10.05 9.00 -22.20
N LEU A 179 10.70 8.94 -23.37
CA LEU A 179 12.12 8.62 -23.51
C LEU A 179 13.06 9.43 -22.59
N PRO A 180 12.93 10.76 -22.44
CA PRO A 180 13.80 11.52 -21.55
C PRO A 180 13.68 11.06 -20.08
N THR A 181 12.45 10.87 -19.62
CA THR A 181 12.14 10.43 -18.25
C THR A 181 12.59 8.99 -18.00
N LEU A 182 12.44 8.10 -18.99
CA LEU A 182 12.93 6.72 -18.92
C LEU A 182 14.45 6.66 -18.77
N LYS A 183 15.18 7.46 -19.56
CA LYS A 183 16.65 7.54 -19.48
C LYS A 183 17.12 8.08 -18.13
N GLU A 184 16.46 9.13 -17.65
CA GLU A 184 16.73 9.69 -16.32
C GLU A 184 16.56 8.65 -15.22
N GLN A 185 15.47 7.86 -15.26
CA GLN A 185 15.23 6.78 -14.30
C GLN A 185 16.34 5.73 -14.33
N ILE A 186 16.71 5.26 -15.53
CA ILE A 186 17.77 4.25 -15.71
C ILE A 186 19.11 4.77 -15.17
N GLU A 187 19.52 5.97 -15.55
CA GLU A 187 20.78 6.58 -15.12
C GLU A 187 20.84 6.70 -13.60
N LYS A 188 19.80 7.27 -12.98
CA LYS A 188 19.72 7.44 -11.52
C LYS A 188 19.76 6.10 -10.79
N THR A 189 19.06 5.10 -11.32
CA THR A 189 18.96 3.77 -10.69
C THR A 189 20.29 3.02 -10.73
N PHE A 190 20.97 3.02 -11.89
CA PHE A 190 22.29 2.41 -12.01
C PHE A 190 23.37 3.16 -11.22
N ALA A 191 23.32 4.49 -11.19
CA ALA A 191 24.23 5.30 -10.36
C ALA A 191 24.07 4.99 -8.87
N ARG A 192 22.82 4.88 -8.39
CA ARG A 192 22.54 4.49 -7.01
C ARG A 192 23.02 3.07 -6.72
N SER A 193 22.74 2.11 -7.60
CA SER A 193 23.20 0.73 -7.44
C SER A 193 24.73 0.63 -7.41
N ALA A 194 25.42 1.36 -8.28
CA ALA A 194 26.88 1.40 -8.32
C ALA A 194 27.48 1.96 -7.01
N SER A 195 26.83 2.94 -6.37
CA SER A 195 27.30 3.51 -5.09
C SER A 195 27.30 2.50 -3.93
N LEU A 196 26.50 1.44 -4.05
CA LEU A 196 26.39 0.38 -3.04
C LEU A 196 27.44 -0.73 -3.24
N LEU A 197 28.16 -0.71 -4.36
CA LEU A 197 29.23 -1.65 -4.66
C LEU A 197 30.57 -1.04 -4.22
N LYS A 198 31.22 -1.63 -3.22
CA LYS A 198 32.50 -1.09 -2.72
C LYS A 198 33.64 -1.32 -3.70
N SER A 199 33.60 -2.42 -4.45
CA SER A 199 34.57 -2.73 -5.50
C SER A 199 34.43 -1.71 -6.65
N PRO A 200 35.48 -0.92 -6.96
CA PRO A 200 35.44 0.03 -8.07
C PRO A 200 35.20 -0.65 -9.42
N ALA A 201 35.69 -1.89 -9.59
CA ALA A 201 35.50 -2.66 -10.82
C ALA A 201 34.02 -3.04 -11.02
N ARG A 202 33.35 -3.53 -9.97
CA ARG A 202 31.91 -3.85 -10.02
C ARG A 202 31.05 -2.60 -10.19
N ALA A 203 31.37 -1.53 -9.47
CA ALA A 203 30.68 -0.24 -9.61
C ALA A 203 30.79 0.31 -11.04
N ALA A 204 31.99 0.29 -11.62
CA ALA A 204 32.21 0.66 -13.01
C ALA A 204 31.47 -0.27 -13.98
N ASN A 205 31.39 -1.57 -13.69
CA ASN A 205 30.61 -2.52 -14.49
C ASN A 205 29.11 -2.21 -14.47
N ALA A 206 28.55 -1.91 -13.30
CA ALA A 206 27.14 -1.51 -13.17
C ALA A 206 26.84 -0.25 -13.99
N LEU A 207 27.70 0.77 -13.93
CA LEU A 207 27.55 1.98 -14.74
C LEU A 207 27.66 1.71 -16.25
N ARG A 208 28.63 0.89 -16.67
CA ARG A 208 28.74 0.46 -18.09
C ARG A 208 27.50 -0.27 -18.56
N LEU A 209 26.91 -1.12 -17.71
CA LEU A 209 25.70 -1.84 -18.04
C LEU A 209 24.51 -0.88 -18.20
N GLY A 210 24.33 0.07 -17.28
CA GLY A 210 23.33 1.13 -17.42
C GLY A 210 23.51 1.94 -18.71
N GLY A 211 24.74 2.29 -19.06
CA GLY A 211 25.05 2.96 -20.33
C GLY A 211 24.77 2.08 -21.57
N THR A 212 25.00 0.77 -21.48
CA THR A 212 24.69 -0.18 -22.57
C THR A 212 23.20 -0.26 -22.83
N ILE A 213 22.40 -0.38 -21.77
CA ILE A 213 20.93 -0.41 -21.84
C ILE A 213 20.41 0.93 -22.39
N GLY A 214 20.93 2.05 -21.89
CA GLY A 214 20.60 3.38 -22.44
C GLY A 214 20.93 3.50 -23.93
N GLY A 215 22.05 2.92 -24.37
CA GLY A 215 22.43 2.87 -25.78
C GLY A 215 21.50 2.01 -26.63
N TRP A 216 21.00 0.87 -26.12
CA TRP A 216 19.98 0.08 -26.82
C TRP A 216 18.69 0.87 -27.02
N ILE A 217 18.24 1.57 -25.98
CA ILE A 217 17.04 2.41 -26.02
C ILE A 217 17.20 3.54 -27.05
N ASP A 218 18.34 4.24 -27.03
CA ASP A 218 18.63 5.31 -27.98
C ASP A 218 18.65 4.81 -29.43
N ALA A 219 19.29 3.67 -29.68
CA ALA A 219 19.35 3.05 -31.00
C ALA A 219 17.96 2.63 -31.50
N PHE A 220 17.13 2.05 -30.62
CA PHE A 220 15.77 1.67 -30.95
C PHE A 220 14.90 2.89 -31.26
N ALA A 221 14.93 3.91 -30.39
CA ALA A 221 14.16 5.13 -30.56
C ALA A 221 14.54 5.89 -31.85
N ALA A 222 15.84 5.92 -32.19
CA ALA A 222 16.31 6.55 -33.43
C ALA A 222 15.87 5.81 -34.70
N SER A 223 15.76 4.47 -34.64
CA SER A 223 15.33 3.65 -35.78
C SER A 223 13.82 3.53 -35.91
N HIS A 224 13.07 3.72 -34.82
CA HIS A 224 11.61 3.62 -34.77
C HIS A 224 10.99 4.86 -34.10
N PRO A 225 11.03 6.04 -34.75
CA PRO A 225 10.61 7.30 -34.13
C PRO A 225 9.11 7.37 -33.77
N SER A 226 8.29 6.50 -34.36
CA SER A 226 6.84 6.40 -34.08
C SER A 226 6.48 5.22 -33.17
N ALA A 227 7.47 4.54 -32.59
CA ALA A 227 7.24 3.39 -31.71
C ALA A 227 6.57 3.80 -30.39
N SER A 228 5.88 2.84 -29.78
CA SER A 228 5.35 2.92 -28.43
C SER A 228 6.35 2.41 -27.40
N LEU A 229 6.03 2.60 -26.11
CA LEU A 229 6.76 1.98 -25.01
C LEU A 229 6.70 0.44 -25.07
N THR A 230 5.58 -0.14 -25.49
CA THR A 230 5.45 -1.59 -25.68
C THR A 230 6.45 -2.11 -26.71
N ASP A 231 6.58 -1.42 -27.86
CA ASP A 231 7.49 -1.85 -28.92
C ASP A 231 8.94 -1.86 -28.43
N LEU A 232 9.32 -0.86 -27.63
CA LEU A 232 10.63 -0.84 -26.97
C LEU A 232 10.81 -2.04 -26.04
N TYR A 233 9.82 -2.36 -25.19
CA TYR A 233 9.90 -3.53 -24.33
C TYR A 233 10.00 -4.84 -25.12
N GLY A 234 9.30 -4.95 -26.25
CA GLY A 234 9.43 -6.06 -27.18
C GLY A 234 10.86 -6.26 -27.71
N ASP A 235 11.59 -5.17 -28.02
CA ASP A 235 13.00 -5.24 -28.43
C ASP A 235 13.95 -5.49 -27.25
N LEU A 236 13.67 -4.94 -26.08
CA LEU A 236 14.55 -5.06 -24.91
C LEU A 236 14.50 -6.45 -24.26
N LEU A 237 13.32 -7.08 -24.20
CA LEU A 237 13.14 -8.36 -23.51
C LEU A 237 14.13 -9.43 -24.01
N PRO A 238 14.25 -9.75 -25.31
CA PRO A 238 15.23 -10.73 -25.79
C PRO A 238 16.67 -10.40 -25.38
N ARG A 239 17.04 -9.11 -25.43
CA ARG A 239 18.38 -8.64 -25.04
C ARG A 239 18.64 -8.84 -23.55
N PHE A 240 17.64 -8.61 -22.70
CA PHE A 240 17.77 -8.85 -21.27
C PHE A 240 17.91 -10.33 -20.96
N TYR A 241 17.12 -11.21 -21.56
CA TYR A 241 17.28 -12.65 -21.34
C TYR A 241 18.65 -13.13 -21.80
N LYS A 242 19.11 -12.69 -22.96
CA LYS A 242 20.47 -12.99 -23.44
C LYS A 242 21.55 -12.51 -22.46
N LEU A 243 21.41 -11.29 -21.96
CA LEU A 243 22.34 -10.73 -20.98
C LEU A 243 22.34 -11.51 -19.66
N LEU A 244 21.16 -11.82 -19.13
CA LEU A 244 20.97 -12.44 -17.82
C LEU A 244 21.33 -13.93 -17.82
N LEU A 245 21.05 -14.63 -18.93
CA LEU A 245 21.44 -16.02 -19.11
C LEU A 245 22.90 -16.14 -19.57
N GLY A 246 23.44 -15.13 -20.24
CA GLY A 246 24.78 -15.16 -20.82
C GLY A 246 24.87 -15.83 -22.19
N ASP A 247 23.79 -16.46 -22.66
CA ASP A 247 23.65 -17.12 -23.96
C ASP A 247 22.28 -16.79 -24.58
N GLU A 248 22.10 -17.12 -25.87
CA GLU A 248 20.82 -16.91 -26.55
C GLU A 248 19.72 -17.79 -25.92
N PRO A 249 18.59 -17.23 -25.47
CA PRO A 249 17.53 -18.02 -24.87
C PRO A 249 16.90 -18.98 -25.89
N VAL A 250 16.77 -20.25 -25.52
CA VAL A 250 16.08 -21.27 -26.32
C VAL A 250 14.65 -21.42 -25.80
N ASN A 251 13.68 -21.68 -26.69
CA ASN A 251 12.27 -21.85 -26.34
C ASN A 251 11.71 -20.67 -25.51
N LEU A 252 12.14 -19.46 -25.84
CA LEU A 252 11.64 -18.21 -25.29
C LEU A 252 10.98 -17.42 -26.42
N SER A 253 9.73 -17.00 -26.21
CA SER A 253 9.03 -16.08 -27.10
C SER A 253 8.65 -14.81 -26.35
N VAL A 254 8.58 -13.70 -27.07
CA VAL A 254 8.22 -12.38 -26.53
C VAL A 254 6.86 -11.97 -27.09
N SER A 255 6.01 -11.37 -26.26
CA SER A 255 4.71 -10.84 -26.69
C SER A 255 4.28 -9.66 -25.82
N SER A 256 3.03 -9.21 -25.95
CA SER A 256 2.39 -8.26 -25.04
C SER A 256 0.95 -8.67 -24.75
N THR A 257 0.31 -8.09 -23.73
CA THR A 257 -1.09 -8.41 -23.46
C THR A 257 -2.03 -7.92 -24.56
N MET A 258 -1.69 -6.84 -25.28
CA MET A 258 -2.38 -6.43 -26.51
C MET A 258 -2.32 -7.50 -27.60
N GLU A 259 -1.21 -8.21 -27.76
CA GLU A 259 -1.10 -9.28 -28.75
C GLU A 259 -1.77 -10.58 -28.26
N LEU A 260 -1.45 -11.02 -27.04
CA LEU A 260 -1.97 -12.25 -26.45
C LEU A 260 -3.50 -12.25 -26.31
N LEU A 261 -4.09 -11.08 -26.05
CA LEU A 261 -5.53 -10.92 -25.82
C LEU A 261 -6.24 -10.20 -26.98
N ARG A 262 -5.59 -10.07 -28.14
CA ARG A 262 -6.22 -9.60 -29.37
C ARG A 262 -7.49 -10.40 -29.61
N PHE A 263 -8.60 -9.71 -29.84
CA PHE A 263 -9.92 -10.33 -29.86
C PHE A 263 -10.70 -9.98 -31.13
N ASN A 264 -10.76 -10.92 -32.07
CA ASN A 264 -11.49 -10.80 -33.33
C ASN A 264 -11.99 -12.17 -33.78
N ALA A 265 -12.65 -12.27 -34.93
CA ALA A 265 -13.19 -13.54 -35.41
C ALA A 265 -12.13 -14.64 -35.60
N ALA A 266 -10.87 -14.28 -35.83
CA ALA A 266 -9.77 -15.24 -36.00
C ALA A 266 -9.21 -15.76 -34.67
N THR A 267 -9.21 -14.93 -33.61
CA THR A 267 -8.63 -15.29 -32.31
C THR A 267 -9.66 -15.71 -31.26
N ALA A 268 -10.95 -15.43 -31.47
CA ALA A 268 -12.02 -15.68 -30.51
C ALA A 268 -12.20 -17.16 -30.11
N SER A 269 -11.72 -18.10 -30.93
CA SER A 269 -11.74 -19.53 -30.63
C SER A 269 -10.56 -20.01 -29.77
N LEU A 270 -9.58 -19.15 -29.47
CA LEU A 270 -8.45 -19.53 -28.62
C LEU A 270 -8.93 -19.89 -27.21
N PRO A 271 -8.30 -20.88 -26.54
CA PRO A 271 -8.71 -21.36 -25.22
C PRO A 271 -8.88 -20.24 -24.19
N ARG A 272 -8.02 -19.20 -24.26
CA ARG A 272 -8.07 -18.04 -23.36
C ARG A 272 -9.40 -17.28 -23.31
N PHE A 273 -10.21 -17.34 -24.38
CA PHE A 273 -11.50 -16.66 -24.43
C PHE A 273 -12.67 -17.56 -24.02
N ALA A 274 -12.46 -18.86 -23.81
CA ALA A 274 -13.53 -19.78 -23.40
C ALA A 274 -14.21 -19.36 -22.08
N PHE A 275 -13.45 -18.75 -21.16
CA PHE A 275 -13.98 -18.25 -19.89
C PHE A 275 -15.00 -17.12 -20.06
N VAL A 276 -14.90 -16.33 -21.15
CA VAL A 276 -15.79 -15.21 -21.46
C VAL A 276 -17.22 -15.72 -21.73
N ASP A 277 -17.37 -16.90 -22.32
CA ASP A 277 -18.66 -17.48 -22.69
C ASP A 277 -19.62 -17.61 -21.50
N LEU A 278 -19.09 -17.90 -20.31
CA LEU A 278 -19.86 -18.00 -19.07
C LEU A 278 -20.67 -16.73 -18.76
N PHE A 279 -20.18 -15.57 -19.17
CA PHE A 279 -20.80 -14.27 -18.96
C PHE A 279 -21.63 -13.81 -20.16
N LEU A 280 -21.46 -14.42 -21.33
CA LEU A 280 -22.25 -14.11 -22.53
C LEU A 280 -23.48 -15.00 -22.64
N ASN A 281 -23.35 -16.29 -22.36
CA ASN A 281 -24.44 -17.25 -22.49
C ASN A 281 -25.58 -16.92 -21.49
N PRO A 282 -26.82 -16.69 -21.96
CA PRO A 282 -27.95 -16.34 -21.09
C PRO A 282 -28.22 -17.35 -19.97
N ALA A 283 -27.92 -18.63 -20.18
CA ALA A 283 -28.12 -19.68 -19.18
C ALA A 283 -27.13 -19.58 -18.01
N THR A 284 -25.92 -19.08 -18.24
CA THR A 284 -24.83 -19.03 -17.24
C THR A 284 -24.50 -17.61 -16.77
N ARG A 285 -24.91 -16.58 -17.51
CA ARG A 285 -24.54 -15.17 -17.24
C ARG A 285 -24.85 -14.75 -15.81
N LYS A 286 -26.11 -14.84 -15.38
CA LYS A 286 -26.53 -14.41 -14.04
C LYS A 286 -25.78 -15.15 -12.92
N PRO A 287 -25.68 -16.49 -12.90
CA PRO A 287 -24.90 -17.17 -11.88
C PRO A 287 -23.40 -16.86 -11.94
N ALA A 288 -22.81 -16.64 -13.13
CA ALA A 288 -21.40 -16.23 -13.26
C ALA A 288 -21.12 -14.84 -12.67
N LEU A 289 -21.99 -13.85 -12.97
CA LEU A 289 -21.91 -12.50 -12.40
C LEU A 289 -22.01 -12.53 -10.86
N ASN A 290 -22.91 -13.36 -10.33
CA ASN A 290 -23.06 -13.53 -8.89
C ASN A 290 -21.81 -14.16 -8.24
N ALA A 291 -21.17 -15.13 -8.90
CA ALA A 291 -19.94 -15.74 -8.41
C ALA A 291 -18.77 -14.74 -8.38
N TYR A 292 -18.64 -13.90 -9.41
CA TYR A 292 -17.66 -12.81 -9.44
C TYR A 292 -17.89 -11.83 -8.28
N ASN A 293 -19.11 -11.29 -8.16
CA ASN A 293 -19.45 -10.30 -7.13
C ASN A 293 -19.29 -10.87 -5.71
N PHE A 294 -19.62 -12.15 -5.51
CA PHE A 294 -19.37 -12.84 -4.25
C PHE A 294 -17.88 -12.88 -3.91
N ALA A 295 -17.03 -13.21 -4.89
CA ALA A 295 -15.60 -13.33 -4.68
C ALA A 295 -14.92 -12.01 -4.30
N VAL A 296 -15.41 -10.87 -4.82
CA VAL A 296 -14.83 -9.54 -4.52
C VAL A 296 -15.53 -8.82 -3.36
N GLY A 297 -16.68 -9.31 -2.89
CA GLY A 297 -17.45 -8.69 -1.82
C GLY A 297 -16.64 -8.46 -0.53
N GLY A 298 -16.62 -7.21 -0.06
CA GLY A 298 -15.92 -6.84 1.19
C GLY A 298 -14.39 -6.81 1.10
N SER A 299 -13.80 -7.00 -0.08
CA SER A 299 -12.34 -7.09 -0.26
C SER A 299 -11.66 -5.78 -0.64
N GLY A 300 -12.41 -4.69 -0.78
CA GLY A 300 -11.92 -3.41 -1.34
C GLY A 300 -11.83 -3.40 -2.87
N ALA A 301 -11.93 -4.56 -3.53
CA ALA A 301 -12.11 -4.64 -4.97
C ALA A 301 -13.58 -4.34 -5.37
N TYR A 302 -13.76 -3.75 -6.55
CA TYR A 302 -15.07 -3.34 -7.05
C TYR A 302 -15.92 -4.51 -7.53
N THR A 303 -17.16 -4.57 -7.05
CA THR A 303 -18.23 -5.36 -7.66
C THR A 303 -18.63 -4.76 -9.01
N LEU A 304 -19.26 -5.55 -9.87
CA LEU A 304 -19.50 -5.16 -11.27
C LEU A 304 -20.39 -3.92 -11.41
N ASP A 305 -21.35 -3.73 -10.51
CA ASP A 305 -22.23 -2.56 -10.45
C ASP A 305 -21.47 -1.25 -10.23
N SER A 306 -20.26 -1.29 -9.64
CA SER A 306 -19.41 -0.10 -9.49
C SER A 306 -18.89 0.43 -10.83
N PHE A 307 -18.88 -0.39 -11.89
CA PHE A 307 -18.45 0.02 -13.24
C PHE A 307 -19.60 0.53 -14.12
N GLY A 308 -20.85 0.36 -13.68
CA GLY A 308 -22.04 0.78 -14.41
C GLY A 308 -23.01 -0.36 -14.70
N ASP A 309 -24.21 0.02 -15.15
CA ASP A 309 -25.29 -0.93 -15.45
C ASP A 309 -24.90 -1.88 -16.60
N GLY A 310 -25.19 -3.17 -16.40
CA GLY A 310 -24.86 -4.23 -17.36
C GLY A 310 -23.38 -4.60 -17.47
N ALA A 311 -22.49 -4.05 -16.62
CA ALA A 311 -21.05 -4.32 -16.69
C ALA A 311 -20.70 -5.80 -16.53
N LEU A 312 -19.73 -6.24 -17.34
CA LEU A 312 -19.11 -7.56 -17.29
C LEU A 312 -17.69 -7.46 -16.72
N PRO A 313 -17.06 -8.57 -16.26
CA PRO A 313 -15.71 -8.54 -15.73
C PRO A 313 -14.63 -8.46 -16.82
N PHE A 314 -14.92 -7.80 -17.94
CA PHE A 314 -14.03 -7.66 -19.09
C PHE A 314 -13.99 -6.20 -19.53
N ASP A 315 -12.81 -5.74 -19.92
CA ASP A 315 -12.62 -4.47 -20.59
C ASP A 315 -12.28 -4.71 -22.06
N VAL A 316 -12.70 -3.78 -22.91
CA VAL A 316 -12.26 -3.69 -24.31
C VAL A 316 -11.23 -2.58 -24.38
N VAL A 317 -10.06 -2.92 -24.91
CA VAL A 317 -9.00 -1.97 -25.24
C VAL A 317 -9.07 -1.69 -26.74
N ILE A 318 -9.16 -0.42 -27.09
CA ILE A 318 -9.22 0.07 -28.46
C ILE A 318 -7.97 0.92 -28.69
N PRO A 319 -7.05 0.52 -29.58
CA PRO A 319 -5.83 1.28 -29.86
C PRO A 319 -6.08 2.77 -30.11
N GLY A 320 -5.31 3.63 -29.44
CA GLY A 320 -5.43 5.09 -29.56
C GLY A 320 -6.69 5.72 -28.93
N ARG A 321 -7.61 4.92 -28.38
CA ARG A 321 -8.81 5.40 -27.67
C ARG A 321 -8.78 5.02 -26.18
N GLY A 322 -8.10 3.94 -25.83
CA GLY A 322 -7.90 3.49 -24.45
C GLY A 322 -8.76 2.29 -24.06
N ARG A 323 -8.98 2.14 -22.76
CA ARG A 323 -9.62 0.98 -22.13
C ARG A 323 -10.98 1.32 -21.52
N GLY A 324 -12.00 0.50 -21.77
CA GLY A 324 -13.34 0.70 -21.20
C GLY A 324 -14.03 -0.62 -20.86
N THR A 325 -14.99 -0.59 -19.93
CA THR A 325 -15.64 -1.83 -19.45
C THR A 325 -16.73 -2.30 -20.40
N LEU A 326 -16.69 -3.56 -20.80
CA LEU A 326 -17.74 -4.17 -21.62
C LEU A 326 -19.02 -4.29 -20.78
N ALA A 327 -20.14 -3.84 -21.34
CA ALA A 327 -21.44 -3.93 -20.71
C ALA A 327 -22.49 -4.47 -21.68
N ILE A 328 -23.35 -5.35 -21.18
CA ILE A 328 -24.54 -5.85 -21.87
C ILE A 328 -25.75 -5.64 -20.99
N LYS A 329 -26.64 -4.74 -21.41
CA LYS A 329 -27.85 -4.36 -20.67
C LYS A 329 -29.00 -5.34 -20.91
N PRO A 330 -30.01 -5.38 -20.02
CA PRO A 330 -31.18 -6.24 -20.19
C PRO A 330 -32.00 -5.97 -21.47
N ASP A 331 -31.94 -4.74 -22.01
CA ASP A 331 -32.62 -4.34 -23.25
C ASP A 331 -31.86 -4.75 -24.54
N GLY A 332 -30.75 -5.49 -24.39
CA GLY A 332 -29.90 -5.95 -25.48
C GLY A 332 -28.82 -4.95 -25.89
N THR A 333 -28.75 -3.77 -25.27
CA THR A 333 -27.70 -2.78 -25.58
C THR A 333 -26.33 -3.33 -25.20
N VAL A 334 -25.37 -3.25 -26.13
CA VAL A 334 -23.96 -3.55 -25.88
C VAL A 334 -23.17 -2.25 -25.98
N SER A 335 -22.37 -1.98 -24.96
CA SER A 335 -21.53 -0.77 -24.90
C SER A 335 -20.19 -1.03 -24.27
N VAL A 336 -19.20 -0.22 -24.65
CA VAL A 336 -17.92 -0.10 -23.95
C VAL A 336 -17.97 1.17 -23.10
N LEU A 337 -17.97 1.01 -21.78
CA LEU A 337 -18.10 2.08 -20.81
C LEU A 337 -16.75 2.80 -20.64
N PHE A 338 -16.59 3.93 -21.34
CA PHE A 338 -15.53 4.90 -21.11
C PHE A 338 -16.02 6.04 -20.21
N SER A 339 -15.07 6.76 -19.61
CA SER A 339 -15.34 8.05 -18.98
C SER A 339 -14.88 9.16 -19.93
N PRO A 340 -15.71 10.19 -20.24
CA PRO A 340 -17.02 10.49 -19.64
C PRO A 340 -18.23 9.78 -20.29
N GLU A 341 -18.15 9.35 -21.55
CA GLU A 341 -19.31 8.84 -22.30
C GLU A 341 -19.09 7.40 -22.81
N PRO A 342 -20.12 6.53 -22.72
CA PRO A 342 -20.04 5.17 -23.22
C PRO A 342 -20.08 5.11 -24.75
N LEU A 343 -19.34 4.18 -25.34
CA LEU A 343 -19.43 3.85 -26.75
C LEU A 343 -20.48 2.75 -26.95
N ILE A 344 -21.59 3.09 -27.61
CA ILE A 344 -22.63 2.11 -27.94
C ILE A 344 -22.20 1.34 -29.20
N VAL A 345 -22.07 0.03 -29.06
CA VAL A 345 -21.70 -0.90 -30.15
C VAL A 345 -22.95 -1.54 -30.75
N CYS A 346 -23.92 -1.91 -29.91
CA CYS A 346 -25.21 -2.42 -30.34
C CYS A 346 -26.32 -1.67 -29.59
N PRO A 347 -27.19 -0.88 -30.25
CA PRO A 347 -28.27 -0.15 -29.60
C PRO A 347 -29.45 -1.06 -29.21
N ALA A 348 -30.25 -0.60 -28.23
CA ALA A 348 -31.45 -1.29 -27.76
C ALA A 348 -32.40 -1.70 -28.90
N GLY A 349 -32.99 -2.89 -28.77
CA GLY A 349 -33.98 -3.41 -29.73
C GLY A 349 -33.42 -3.93 -31.05
N LYS A 350 -32.10 -3.87 -31.28
CA LYS A 350 -31.46 -4.61 -32.38
C LYS A 350 -31.12 -6.03 -31.97
N SER A 351 -31.25 -6.97 -32.90
CA SER A 351 -30.86 -8.38 -32.71
C SER A 351 -29.35 -8.61 -32.85
N CYS A 352 -28.53 -7.77 -32.21
CA CYS A 352 -27.07 -7.89 -32.20
C CYS A 352 -26.49 -8.19 -30.81
N ALA A 353 -27.32 -8.49 -29.82
CA ALA A 353 -26.84 -8.87 -28.48
C ALA A 353 -26.11 -10.23 -28.55
N PRO A 354 -24.82 -10.30 -28.17
CA PRO A 354 -24.03 -11.51 -28.32
C PRO A 354 -24.46 -12.55 -27.29
N SER A 355 -24.59 -13.79 -27.75
CA SER A 355 -24.93 -14.96 -26.91
C SER A 355 -23.75 -15.91 -26.73
N SER A 356 -22.70 -15.73 -27.52
CA SER A 356 -21.47 -16.52 -27.53
C SER A 356 -20.25 -15.63 -27.75
N VAL A 357 -19.06 -16.18 -27.48
CA VAL A 357 -17.78 -15.50 -27.76
C VAL A 357 -17.62 -15.15 -29.25
N SER A 358 -18.06 -16.02 -30.16
CA SER A 358 -17.99 -15.76 -31.61
C SER A 358 -18.89 -14.60 -32.03
N ASP A 359 -20.10 -14.50 -31.45
CA ASP A 359 -21.00 -13.38 -31.73
C ASP A 359 -20.40 -12.06 -31.25
N LEU A 360 -19.82 -12.06 -30.05
CA LEU A 360 -19.18 -10.88 -29.48
C LEU A 360 -18.00 -10.43 -30.35
N ALA A 361 -17.15 -11.37 -30.78
CA ALA A 361 -15.99 -11.08 -31.61
C ALA A 361 -16.39 -10.44 -32.94
N LYS A 362 -17.37 -11.01 -33.64
CA LYS A 362 -17.89 -10.44 -34.90
C LYS A 362 -18.48 -9.05 -34.71
N LEU A 363 -19.24 -8.86 -33.62
CA LEU A 363 -19.85 -7.56 -33.31
C LEU A 363 -18.78 -6.49 -33.05
N LEU A 364 -17.84 -6.79 -32.14
CA LEU A 364 -16.82 -5.80 -31.77
C LEU A 364 -15.86 -5.53 -32.94
N GLU A 365 -15.46 -6.56 -33.69
CA GLU A 365 -14.59 -6.39 -34.88
C GLU A 365 -15.26 -5.54 -35.96
N ALA A 366 -16.55 -5.74 -36.22
CA ALA A 366 -17.28 -4.98 -37.23
C ALA A 366 -17.40 -3.49 -36.88
N GLU A 367 -17.57 -3.16 -35.60
CA GLU A 367 -17.81 -1.79 -35.14
C GLU A 367 -16.53 -1.05 -34.71
N LEU A 368 -15.52 -1.78 -34.22
CA LEU A 368 -14.31 -1.20 -33.59
C LEU A 368 -13.01 -1.55 -34.33
N GLY A 369 -13.06 -2.50 -35.27
CA GLY A 369 -11.90 -2.99 -36.01
C GLY A 369 -11.26 -4.25 -35.40
N PRO A 370 -10.33 -4.90 -36.14
CA PRO A 370 -9.77 -6.21 -35.78
C PRO A 370 -8.65 -6.17 -34.73
N ASP A 371 -8.12 -4.99 -34.41
CA ASP A 371 -6.98 -4.77 -33.51
C ASP A 371 -7.39 -4.52 -32.06
N ILE A 372 -8.66 -4.71 -31.72
CA ILE A 372 -9.14 -4.61 -30.34
C ILE A 372 -8.60 -5.75 -29.47
N THR A 373 -8.54 -5.49 -28.18
CA THR A 373 -8.14 -6.47 -27.17
C THR A 373 -9.25 -6.64 -26.13
N LEU A 374 -9.58 -7.89 -25.79
CA LEU A 374 -10.53 -8.21 -24.73
C LEU A 374 -9.77 -8.70 -23.51
N VAL A 375 -9.70 -7.87 -22.48
CA VAL A 375 -8.93 -8.14 -21.26
C VAL A 375 -9.85 -8.40 -20.08
N GLY A 376 -9.60 -9.48 -19.33
CA GLY A 376 -10.27 -9.70 -18.06
C GLY A 376 -9.90 -8.64 -17.03
N LYS A 377 -10.83 -8.23 -16.18
CA LYS A 377 -10.47 -7.56 -14.92
C LYS A 377 -9.65 -8.55 -14.06
N ALA A 378 -8.88 -8.06 -13.10
CA ALA A 378 -7.84 -8.85 -12.43
C ALA A 378 -8.26 -10.27 -11.97
N VAL A 379 -9.48 -10.43 -11.46
CA VAL A 379 -10.03 -11.74 -11.02
C VAL A 379 -10.42 -12.65 -12.20
N ALA A 380 -10.86 -12.10 -13.32
CA ALA A 380 -11.26 -12.83 -14.53
C ALA A 380 -10.10 -13.03 -15.53
N LEU A 381 -9.05 -12.20 -15.48
CA LEU A 381 -7.88 -12.33 -16.35
C LEU A 381 -7.11 -13.62 -16.10
N LEU A 382 -6.94 -13.99 -14.83
CA LEU A 382 -6.22 -15.21 -14.46
C LEU A 382 -6.82 -16.48 -15.09
N PRO A 383 -8.14 -16.77 -14.97
CA PRO A 383 -8.71 -17.95 -15.60
C PRO A 383 -8.78 -17.84 -17.13
N MET A 384 -8.80 -16.64 -17.72
CA MET A 384 -8.63 -16.49 -19.16
C MET A 384 -7.25 -16.99 -19.60
N LEU A 385 -6.18 -16.42 -19.06
CA LEU A 385 -4.82 -16.82 -19.46
C LEU A 385 -4.49 -18.26 -19.08
N ALA A 386 -4.91 -18.69 -17.90
CA ALA A 386 -4.66 -20.04 -17.41
C ALA A 386 -5.47 -21.12 -18.16
N ALA A 387 -6.43 -20.77 -19.01
CA ALA A 387 -7.07 -21.73 -19.92
C ALA A 387 -6.14 -22.18 -21.06
N GLU A 388 -5.02 -21.48 -21.28
CA GLU A 388 -4.07 -21.77 -22.35
C GLU A 388 -2.62 -21.93 -21.86
N PHE A 389 -2.26 -21.30 -20.75
CA PHE A 389 -0.90 -21.25 -20.25
C PHE A 389 -0.78 -21.73 -18.80
N ILE A 390 0.39 -22.24 -18.42
CA ILE A 390 0.78 -22.30 -17.02
C ILE A 390 1.31 -20.93 -16.63
N PHE A 391 0.68 -20.27 -15.65
CA PHE A 391 1.06 -18.91 -15.31
C PHE A 391 2.13 -18.88 -14.23
N ALA A 392 3.27 -18.23 -14.49
CA ALA A 392 4.35 -18.08 -13.53
C ALA A 392 4.30 -16.72 -12.84
N PHE A 393 4.30 -16.75 -11.51
CA PHE A 393 4.30 -15.57 -10.66
C PHE A 393 5.38 -15.64 -9.60
N HIS A 394 5.92 -14.48 -9.21
CA HIS A 394 6.53 -14.35 -7.90
C HIS A 394 5.54 -14.73 -6.79
N GLU A 395 6.01 -15.31 -5.68
CA GLU A 395 5.14 -15.81 -4.60
C GLU A 395 4.19 -14.73 -4.05
N GLY A 396 4.67 -13.50 -3.91
CA GLY A 396 3.88 -12.37 -3.43
C GLY A 396 3.05 -11.66 -4.50
N ALA A 397 3.18 -12.02 -5.78
CA ALA A 397 2.52 -11.31 -6.88
C ALA A 397 1.01 -11.61 -6.95
N SER A 398 0.23 -10.64 -7.44
CA SER A 398 -1.22 -10.74 -7.63
C SER A 398 -2.00 -11.07 -6.36
N SER A 399 -2.45 -10.02 -5.67
CA SER A 399 -3.41 -10.09 -4.55
C SER A 399 -4.78 -10.68 -4.94
N TYR A 400 -5.05 -10.86 -6.23
CA TYR A 400 -6.32 -11.34 -6.77
C TYR A 400 -6.42 -12.87 -6.92
N SER A 401 -5.34 -13.62 -6.69
CA SER A 401 -5.34 -15.07 -6.94
C SER A 401 -6.27 -15.84 -6.00
N ASP A 402 -6.36 -15.46 -4.73
CA ASP A 402 -7.31 -16.06 -3.78
C ASP A 402 -8.77 -15.74 -4.12
N ARG A 403 -9.00 -14.52 -4.62
CA ARG A 403 -10.32 -14.09 -5.10
C ARG A 403 -10.72 -14.87 -6.36
N THR A 404 -9.77 -15.10 -7.24
CA THR A 404 -9.96 -15.96 -8.43
C THR A 404 -10.32 -17.38 -8.01
N ALA A 405 -9.59 -17.98 -7.07
CA ALA A 405 -9.90 -19.30 -6.56
C ALA A 405 -11.30 -19.37 -5.92
N THR A 406 -11.68 -18.33 -5.18
CA THR A 406 -13.03 -18.20 -4.59
C THR A 406 -14.10 -18.14 -5.68
N MET A 407 -13.91 -17.31 -6.70
CA MET A 407 -14.83 -17.20 -7.84
C MET A 407 -15.00 -18.55 -8.54
N LEU A 408 -13.90 -19.22 -8.90
CA LEU A 408 -13.94 -20.51 -9.61
C LEU A 408 -14.60 -21.61 -8.76
N THR A 409 -14.37 -21.62 -7.45
CA THR A 409 -15.02 -22.54 -6.52
C THR A 409 -16.53 -22.32 -6.49
N GLU A 410 -16.96 -21.06 -6.42
CA GLU A 410 -18.37 -20.70 -6.40
C GLU A 410 -19.05 -21.02 -7.75
N MET A 411 -18.37 -20.82 -8.87
CA MET A 411 -18.85 -21.22 -10.20
C MET A 411 -19.06 -22.74 -10.30
N ARG A 412 -18.08 -23.53 -9.84
CA ARG A 412 -18.19 -25.01 -9.80
C ARG A 412 -19.32 -25.48 -8.90
N ARG A 413 -19.49 -24.86 -7.73
CA ARG A 413 -20.60 -25.16 -6.80
C ARG A 413 -21.98 -24.94 -7.43
N ARG A 414 -22.06 -24.00 -8.39
CA ARG A 414 -23.27 -23.70 -9.17
C ARG A 414 -23.40 -24.52 -10.46
N ASN A 415 -22.55 -25.53 -10.66
CA ASN A 415 -22.49 -26.37 -11.86
C ASN A 415 -22.29 -25.57 -13.16
N LEU A 416 -21.56 -24.45 -13.10
CA LEU A 416 -21.18 -23.73 -14.31
C LEU A 416 -20.09 -24.50 -15.07
N PRO A 417 -20.12 -24.50 -16.42
CA PRO A 417 -19.16 -25.20 -17.25
C PRO A 417 -17.84 -24.42 -17.33
N VAL A 418 -17.13 -24.31 -16.21
CA VAL A 418 -15.82 -23.65 -16.14
C VAL A 418 -14.86 -24.40 -17.07
N PRO A 419 -14.13 -23.70 -17.98
CA PRO A 419 -13.18 -24.35 -18.87
C PRO A 419 -12.05 -25.03 -18.10
N THR A 420 -11.28 -25.88 -18.78
CA THR A 420 -10.02 -26.39 -18.23
C THR A 420 -9.10 -25.22 -17.90
N ILE A 421 -8.51 -25.25 -16.70
CA ILE A 421 -7.60 -24.22 -16.21
C ILE A 421 -6.33 -24.91 -15.73
N HIS A 422 -5.18 -24.49 -16.26
CA HIS A 422 -3.85 -24.93 -15.89
C HIS A 422 -3.42 -24.33 -14.54
N PRO A 423 -2.47 -24.96 -13.84
CA PRO A 423 -1.99 -24.45 -12.56
C PRO A 423 -1.26 -23.10 -12.71
N ILE A 424 -1.28 -22.34 -11.62
CA ILE A 424 -0.39 -21.19 -11.42
C ILE A 424 0.85 -21.68 -10.66
N LEU A 425 2.02 -21.44 -11.26
CA LEU A 425 3.34 -21.68 -10.69
C LEU A 425 3.75 -20.48 -9.82
N ARG A 426 3.99 -20.71 -8.53
CA ARG A 426 4.50 -19.69 -7.60
C ARG A 426 6.00 -19.90 -7.39
N VAL A 427 6.78 -18.89 -7.76
CA VAL A 427 8.23 -18.91 -7.65
C VAL A 427 8.65 -18.03 -6.49
N GLN A 428 9.32 -18.64 -5.51
CA GLN A 428 9.96 -17.97 -4.39
C GLN A 428 11.47 -17.99 -4.59
N TYR A 429 12.12 -16.89 -4.21
CA TYR A 429 13.55 -16.71 -4.37
C TYR A 429 14.18 -16.46 -3.01
N ALA A 430 15.31 -17.12 -2.77
CA ALA A 430 16.16 -16.83 -1.63
C ALA A 430 17.06 -15.61 -1.93
N THR A 431 16.45 -14.46 -2.28
CA THR A 431 17.12 -13.32 -2.91
C THR A 431 18.34 -12.83 -2.13
N TRP A 432 18.24 -12.74 -0.80
CA TRP A 432 19.34 -12.29 0.05
C TRP A 432 20.34 -13.41 0.39
N ASP A 433 19.96 -14.68 0.26
CA ASP A 433 20.91 -15.80 0.40
C ASP A 433 21.77 -15.96 -0.84
N ALA A 434 21.25 -15.57 -2.01
CA ALA A 434 21.95 -15.63 -3.29
C ALA A 434 23.24 -14.80 -3.30
N PHE A 435 23.43 -13.86 -2.36
CA PHE A 435 24.69 -13.15 -2.19
C PHE A 435 25.87 -14.08 -1.89
N ALA A 436 25.64 -15.23 -1.25
CA ALA A 436 26.69 -16.22 -1.02
C ALA A 436 27.28 -16.81 -2.31
N ALA A 437 26.54 -16.74 -3.42
CA ALA A 437 26.98 -17.24 -4.72
C ALA A 437 27.75 -16.20 -5.55
N VAL A 438 27.92 -14.96 -5.07
CA VAL A 438 28.67 -13.93 -5.77
C VAL A 438 30.16 -14.29 -5.72
N PRO A 439 30.83 -14.51 -6.88
CA PRO A 439 32.25 -14.89 -6.88
C PRO A 439 33.10 -13.78 -6.28
N VAL A 440 34.01 -14.09 -5.35
CA VAL A 440 34.90 -13.09 -4.75
C VAL A 440 36.09 -12.85 -5.69
N GLU A 441 36.24 -11.64 -6.23
CA GLU A 441 37.24 -11.32 -7.27
C GLU A 441 38.68 -11.24 -6.72
N SER A 442 38.86 -11.11 -5.41
CA SER A 442 40.16 -11.23 -4.71
C SER A 442 39.91 -11.23 -3.20
N GLY A 443 40.74 -11.93 -2.42
CA GLY A 443 40.62 -12.06 -0.96
C GLY A 443 40.84 -10.78 -0.14
N ASP A 444 40.55 -9.62 -0.74
CA ASP A 444 40.65 -8.30 -0.14
C ASP A 444 39.28 -7.78 0.31
N ILE A 445 39.30 -6.90 1.32
CA ILE A 445 38.13 -6.18 1.89
C ILE A 445 37.39 -5.29 0.85
N ALA A 446 37.90 -5.24 -0.39
CA ALA A 446 37.35 -4.51 -1.52
C ALA A 446 36.08 -5.15 -2.10
N ASP A 447 35.86 -6.46 -1.93
CA ASP A 447 34.68 -7.15 -2.47
C ASP A 447 33.51 -7.21 -1.45
N ALA A 448 33.03 -6.02 -1.11
CA ALA A 448 31.96 -5.80 -0.13
C ALA A 448 30.88 -4.86 -0.67
N LEU A 449 29.77 -4.81 0.06
CA LEU A 449 28.64 -3.93 -0.15
C LEU A 449 28.74 -2.72 0.79
N ASN A 450 28.54 -1.52 0.26
CA ASN A 450 28.16 -0.37 1.07
C ASN A 450 26.66 -0.47 1.34
N LEU A 451 26.27 -0.50 2.61
CA LEU A 451 24.88 -0.64 2.99
C LEU A 451 24.16 0.71 2.89
N PRO A 452 22.89 0.75 2.46
CA PRO A 452 22.07 1.95 2.57
C PRO A 452 21.72 2.25 4.04
N PRO A 453 21.35 3.50 4.40
CA PRO A 453 21.23 3.93 5.80
C PRO A 453 20.37 3.02 6.69
N TYR A 454 19.22 2.54 6.19
CA TYR A 454 18.33 1.65 6.95
C TYR A 454 18.96 0.27 7.24
N LEU A 455 19.77 -0.26 6.32
CA LEU A 455 20.52 -1.50 6.55
C LEU A 455 21.75 -1.25 7.43
N GLN A 456 22.40 -0.09 7.33
CA GLN A 456 23.51 0.26 8.23
C GLN A 456 23.06 0.29 9.69
N GLN A 457 21.89 0.89 9.96
CA GLN A 457 21.31 0.94 11.30
C GLN A 457 20.98 -0.46 11.81
N THR A 458 20.35 -1.29 10.98
CA THR A 458 19.91 -2.65 11.36
C THR A 458 21.08 -3.62 11.54
N LEU A 459 22.12 -3.52 10.70
CA LEU A 459 23.28 -4.43 10.74
C LEU A 459 24.44 -3.90 11.59
N GLY A 460 24.38 -2.64 12.05
CA GLY A 460 25.42 -2.01 12.87
C GLY A 460 26.74 -1.76 12.15
N ARG A 461 26.76 -1.74 10.81
CA ARG A 461 27.98 -1.56 10.00
C ARG A 461 27.71 -0.81 8.70
N ALA A 462 28.67 0.00 8.26
CA ALA A 462 28.57 0.75 7.02
C ALA A 462 28.78 -0.13 5.77
N SER A 463 29.59 -1.18 5.89
CA SER A 463 29.87 -2.11 4.79
C SER A 463 29.93 -3.56 5.28
N ILE A 464 29.67 -4.51 4.37
CA ILE A 464 29.58 -5.94 4.66
C ILE A 464 29.98 -6.78 3.44
N GLY A 465 30.69 -7.90 3.64
CA GLY A 465 30.95 -8.87 2.56
C GLY A 465 29.66 -9.52 2.05
N PHE A 466 29.65 -9.98 0.80
CA PHE A 466 28.48 -10.65 0.21
C PHE A 466 28.05 -11.90 0.99
N GLU A 467 29.00 -12.79 1.30
CA GLU A 467 28.76 -14.01 2.09
C GLU A 467 28.30 -13.68 3.51
N ASP A 468 28.96 -12.71 4.17
CA ASP A 468 28.57 -12.25 5.51
C ASP A 468 27.12 -11.73 5.53
N PHE A 469 26.68 -11.02 4.49
CA PHE A 469 25.31 -10.54 4.37
C PHE A 469 24.32 -11.71 4.30
N ALA A 470 24.57 -12.68 3.42
CA ALA A 470 23.75 -13.89 3.27
C ALA A 470 23.62 -14.66 4.60
N LEU A 471 24.69 -14.74 5.39
CA LEU A 471 24.69 -15.46 6.67
C LEU A 471 23.94 -14.74 7.79
N CYS A 472 23.95 -13.40 7.81
CA CYS A 472 23.51 -12.65 8.99
C CYS A 472 22.16 -11.95 8.86
N TRP A 473 21.65 -11.72 7.65
CA TRP A 473 20.48 -10.86 7.46
C TRP A 473 19.24 -11.32 8.24
N ARG A 474 18.99 -12.64 8.32
CA ARG A 474 17.88 -13.19 9.11
C ARG A 474 17.99 -12.86 10.59
N ARG A 475 19.20 -12.92 11.14
CA ARG A 475 19.45 -12.54 12.54
C ARG A 475 19.19 -11.06 12.75
N ALA A 476 19.59 -10.22 11.79
CA ALA A 476 19.33 -8.78 11.83
C ALA A 476 17.83 -8.47 11.83
N VAL A 477 17.03 -9.20 11.02
CA VAL A 477 15.56 -9.11 11.05
C VAL A 477 15.02 -9.52 12.42
N THR A 478 15.46 -10.65 12.99
CA THR A 478 15.02 -11.08 14.33
C THR A 478 15.36 -10.06 15.42
N PHE A 479 16.53 -9.42 15.35
CA PHE A 479 16.89 -8.34 16.28
C PHE A 479 15.99 -7.12 16.10
N ALA A 480 15.77 -6.67 14.86
CA ALA A 480 14.88 -5.54 14.58
C ALA A 480 13.43 -5.81 15.03
N GLU A 481 12.91 -7.03 14.86
CA GLU A 481 11.58 -7.42 15.35
C GLU A 481 11.49 -7.37 16.88
N ARG A 482 12.55 -7.80 17.57
CA ARG A 482 12.63 -7.72 19.04
C ARG A 482 12.67 -6.26 19.50
N ASP A 483 13.45 -5.42 18.84
CA ASP A 483 13.56 -4.00 19.18
C ASP A 483 12.22 -3.28 18.98
N LEU A 484 11.52 -3.56 17.87
CA LEU A 484 10.17 -3.05 17.63
C LEU A 484 9.19 -3.50 18.72
N GLN A 485 9.27 -4.75 19.16
CA GLN A 485 8.42 -5.25 20.25
C GLN A 485 8.74 -4.56 21.57
N THR A 486 10.02 -4.35 21.91
CA THR A 486 10.44 -3.60 23.10
C THR A 486 9.92 -2.16 23.05
N LEU A 487 10.13 -1.45 21.94
CA LEU A 487 9.63 -0.08 21.75
C LEU A 487 8.11 0.00 21.90
N ARG A 488 7.39 -1.00 21.39
CA ARG A 488 5.93 -1.07 21.49
C ARG A 488 5.43 -1.27 22.93
N GLU A 489 6.23 -1.86 23.80
CA GLU A 489 5.91 -2.11 25.21
C GLU A 489 6.13 -0.87 26.09
N LEU A 490 6.93 0.10 25.65
CA LEU A 490 7.15 1.37 26.38
C LEU A 490 5.85 2.19 26.38
N ARG A 491 5.30 2.48 27.56
CA ARG A 491 4.00 3.17 27.72
C ARG A 491 4.13 4.59 28.27
N SER A 492 5.32 4.99 28.71
CA SER A 492 5.55 6.31 29.29
C SER A 492 6.83 6.98 28.75
N PRO A 493 6.87 8.34 28.72
CA PRO A 493 8.08 9.06 28.37
C PRO A 493 9.28 8.72 29.27
N ARG A 494 9.02 8.35 30.52
CA ARG A 494 10.05 7.92 31.47
C ARG A 494 10.71 6.61 31.04
N GLU A 495 9.91 5.59 30.73
CA GLU A 495 10.40 4.30 30.25
C GLU A 495 11.18 4.47 28.94
N LEU A 496 10.70 5.33 28.03
CA LEU A 496 11.41 5.64 26.79
C LEU A 496 12.76 6.31 27.04
N LEU A 497 12.81 7.32 27.90
CA LEU A 497 14.06 8.01 28.23
C LEU A 497 15.06 7.09 28.93
N SER A 498 14.60 6.23 29.85
CA SER A 498 15.43 5.21 30.48
C SER A 498 15.98 4.22 29.45
N HIS A 499 15.14 3.71 28.55
CA HIS A 499 15.57 2.80 27.48
C HIS A 499 16.60 3.45 26.55
N LEU A 500 16.37 4.70 26.12
CA LEU A 500 17.31 5.43 25.26
C LEU A 500 18.63 5.74 25.97
N ALA A 501 18.59 6.01 27.27
CA ALA A 501 19.80 6.19 28.08
C ALA A 501 20.61 4.90 28.22
N GLU A 502 19.94 3.75 28.41
CA GLU A 502 20.60 2.44 28.47
C GLU A 502 21.24 2.04 27.13
N GLU A 503 20.52 2.22 26.02
CA GLU A 503 20.97 1.79 24.68
C GLU A 503 22.01 2.72 24.03
N HIS A 504 21.83 4.04 24.16
CA HIS A 504 22.66 5.02 23.45
C HIS A 504 23.61 5.81 24.35
N GLY A 505 23.39 5.82 25.68
CA GLY A 505 24.17 6.60 26.63
C GLY A 505 24.23 8.10 26.35
N GLY A 506 25.15 8.79 27.02
CA GLY A 506 25.54 10.16 26.69
C GLY A 506 24.45 11.20 26.97
N ASP A 507 24.02 11.92 25.93
CA ASP A 507 23.05 13.03 26.02
C ASP A 507 21.70 12.59 26.61
N TRP A 508 21.33 11.32 26.44
CA TRP A 508 20.08 10.77 26.97
C TRP A 508 20.08 10.65 28.50
N ASP A 509 21.23 10.42 29.14
CA ASP A 509 21.35 10.47 30.61
C ASP A 509 21.08 11.88 31.16
N GLY A 510 21.52 12.90 30.43
CA GLY A 510 21.21 14.30 30.72
C GLY A 510 19.72 14.58 30.62
N LYS A 511 19.11 14.21 29.49
CA LYS A 511 17.67 14.40 29.24
C LYS A 511 16.80 13.64 30.23
N THR A 512 17.19 12.44 30.65
CA THR A 512 16.48 11.67 31.68
C THR A 512 16.47 12.41 33.02
N ARG A 513 17.62 12.97 33.44
CA ARG A 513 17.71 13.76 34.68
C ARG A 513 16.90 15.05 34.60
N GLU A 514 16.94 15.74 33.47
CA GLU A 514 16.14 16.95 33.24
C GLU A 514 14.64 16.66 33.33
N TYR A 515 14.19 15.58 32.68
CA TYR A 515 12.80 15.14 32.73
C TYR A 515 12.34 14.83 34.16
N GLU A 516 13.12 14.06 34.93
CA GLU A 516 12.77 13.75 36.32
C GLU A 516 12.74 15.00 37.20
N SER A 517 13.67 15.94 37.01
CA SER A 517 13.68 17.21 37.74
C SER A 517 12.42 18.04 37.44
N ALA A 518 12.06 18.21 36.17
CA ALA A 518 10.85 18.90 35.75
C ALA A 518 9.58 18.24 36.31
N ARG A 519 9.54 16.90 36.30
CA ARG A 519 8.45 16.11 36.87
C ARG A 519 8.31 16.33 38.38
N MET A 520 9.41 16.38 39.13
CA MET A 520 9.37 16.65 40.56
C MET A 520 8.85 18.06 40.87
N VAL A 521 9.22 19.06 40.06
CA VAL A 521 8.66 20.42 40.17
C VAL A 521 7.16 20.42 39.91
N LEU A 522 6.69 19.71 38.88
CA LEU A 522 5.26 19.59 38.56
C LEU A 522 4.46 18.91 39.67
N LEU A 523 4.96 17.79 40.22
CA LEU A 523 4.31 17.10 41.33
C LEU A 523 4.22 17.98 42.58
N THR A 524 5.32 18.65 42.94
CA THR A 524 5.36 19.59 44.06
C THR A 524 4.37 20.74 43.88
N THR A 525 4.24 21.23 42.65
CA THR A 525 3.29 22.31 42.31
C THR A 525 1.84 21.83 42.38
N LYS A 526 1.57 20.61 41.92
CA LYS A 526 0.25 19.97 42.01
C LYS A 526 -0.17 19.78 43.47
N ASP A 527 0.73 19.32 44.33
CA ASP A 527 0.44 19.10 45.76
C ASP A 527 0.12 20.43 46.46
N LYS A 528 0.86 21.50 46.13
CA LYS A 528 0.56 22.87 46.61
C LYS A 528 -0.82 23.34 46.13
N ALA A 529 -1.15 23.13 44.85
CA ALA A 529 -2.44 23.50 44.30
C ALA A 529 -3.60 22.74 44.98
N GLN A 530 -3.44 21.44 45.21
CA GLN A 530 -4.43 20.62 45.93
C GLN A 530 -4.60 21.08 47.38
N ALA A 531 -3.51 21.42 48.08
CA ALA A 531 -3.56 21.95 49.43
C ALA A 531 -4.31 23.30 49.49
N ILE A 532 -4.07 24.20 48.53
CA ILE A 532 -4.81 25.47 48.40
C ILE A 532 -6.30 25.19 48.14
N GLN A 533 -6.62 24.28 47.23
CA GLN A 533 -8.00 23.92 46.92
C GLN A 533 -8.73 23.33 48.14
N GLY A 534 -8.07 22.45 48.90
CA GLY A 534 -8.60 21.94 50.17
C GLY A 534 -8.86 23.04 51.21
N ARG A 535 -7.95 24.04 51.29
CA ARG A 535 -8.11 25.20 52.16
C ARG A 535 -9.27 26.10 51.73
N ILE A 536 -9.47 26.28 50.43
CA ILE A 536 -10.63 26.99 49.87
C ILE A 536 -11.93 26.30 50.29
N TYR A 537 -12.04 24.97 50.11
CA TYR A 537 -13.23 24.23 50.55
C TYR A 537 -13.51 24.38 52.04
N THR A 538 -12.46 24.28 52.87
CA THR A 538 -12.58 24.45 54.33
C THR A 538 -13.08 25.85 54.69
N LEU A 539 -12.57 26.89 54.04
CA LEU A 539 -13.02 28.27 54.25
C LEU A 539 -14.47 28.49 53.79
N TYR A 540 -14.87 27.92 52.66
CA TYR A 540 -16.27 27.98 52.21
C TYR A 540 -17.23 27.31 53.20
N ASP A 541 -16.84 26.16 53.77
CA ASP A 541 -17.63 25.49 54.81
C ASP A 541 -17.72 26.33 56.09
N GLN A 542 -16.63 26.99 56.49
CA GLN A 542 -16.64 27.92 57.63
C GLN A 542 -17.56 29.12 57.38
N VAL A 543 -17.47 29.75 56.20
CA VAL A 543 -18.36 30.86 55.82
C VAL A 543 -19.82 30.40 55.84
N ARG A 544 -20.11 29.20 55.32
CA ARG A 544 -21.46 28.64 55.34
C ARG A 544 -21.97 28.43 56.76
N ARG A 545 -21.16 27.85 57.65
CA ARG A 545 -21.50 27.66 59.08
C ARG A 545 -21.75 28.98 59.79
N LEU A 546 -20.85 29.94 59.64
CA LEU A 546 -20.97 31.28 60.24
C LEU A 546 -22.21 32.02 59.71
N LYS A 547 -22.54 31.88 58.43
CA LYS A 547 -23.76 32.46 57.86
C LYS A 547 -25.03 31.82 58.44
N THR A 548 -25.04 30.50 58.62
CA THR A 548 -26.14 29.79 59.28
C THR A 548 -26.28 30.21 60.73
N GLU A 549 -25.17 30.36 61.45
CA GLU A 549 -25.16 30.81 62.83
C GLU A 549 -25.63 32.26 62.97
N ALA A 550 -25.14 33.17 62.13
CA ALA A 550 -25.59 34.56 62.11
C ALA A 550 -27.10 34.67 61.85
N LEU A 551 -27.62 33.92 60.86
CA LEU A 551 -29.06 33.86 60.59
C LEU A 551 -29.86 33.28 61.76
N ARG A 552 -29.31 32.28 62.47
CA ARG A 552 -29.93 31.72 63.67
C ARG A 552 -29.99 32.77 64.79
N THR A 553 -28.88 33.44 65.07
CA THR A 553 -28.80 34.49 66.09
C THR A 553 -29.70 35.67 65.75
N GLU A 554 -29.82 36.07 64.48
CA GLU A 554 -30.77 37.11 64.05
C GLU A 554 -32.22 36.67 64.29
N ARG A 555 -32.57 35.41 64.00
CA ARG A 555 -33.89 34.86 64.30
C ARG A 555 -34.17 34.85 65.80
N GLU A 556 -33.25 34.31 66.59
CA GLU A 556 -33.35 34.29 68.06
C GLU A 556 -33.52 35.70 68.63
N LYS A 557 -32.75 36.67 68.13
CA LYS A 557 -32.91 38.09 68.46
C LYS A 557 -34.29 38.61 68.08
N GLY A 558 -34.79 38.29 66.90
CA GLY A 558 -36.13 38.70 66.45
C GLY A 558 -37.24 38.10 67.31
N ASP A 559 -37.12 36.83 67.67
CA ASP A 559 -38.10 36.12 68.49
C ASP A 559 -38.10 36.62 69.94
N ASP A 560 -36.93 36.81 70.55
CA ASP A 560 -36.81 37.42 71.88
C ASP A 560 -37.46 38.83 71.92
N PHE A 561 -37.26 39.64 70.88
CA PHE A 561 -37.92 40.93 70.76
C PHE A 561 -39.45 40.80 70.66
N ARG A 562 -39.97 39.89 69.81
CA ARG A 562 -41.42 39.67 69.65
C ARG A 562 -42.08 39.14 70.92
N VAL A 563 -41.38 38.31 71.69
CA VAL A 563 -41.93 37.67 72.89
C VAL A 563 -41.84 38.59 74.10
N ARG A 564 -40.69 39.25 74.32
CA ARG A 564 -40.44 39.98 75.57
C ARG A 564 -40.63 41.49 75.46
N ILE A 565 -40.27 42.10 74.33
CA ILE A 565 -40.23 43.58 74.21
C ILE A 565 -41.47 44.13 73.49
N LEU A 566 -41.92 43.49 72.41
CA LEU A 566 -43.05 43.96 71.61
C LEU A 566 -44.36 44.06 72.42
N PRO A 567 -44.75 43.07 73.26
CA PRO A 567 -45.99 43.16 74.03
C PRO A 567 -45.95 44.29 75.05
N LEU A 568 -44.77 44.56 75.64
CA LEU A 568 -44.58 45.69 76.55
C LEU A 568 -44.71 47.01 75.80
N ARG A 569 -44.14 47.13 74.60
CA ARG A 569 -44.30 48.32 73.75
C ARG A 569 -45.76 48.55 73.36
N GLU A 570 -46.45 47.51 72.92
CA GLU A 570 -47.87 47.59 72.57
C GLU A 570 -48.70 48.08 73.76
N ARG A 571 -48.41 47.57 74.98
CA ARG A 571 -49.03 48.04 76.23
C ARG A 571 -48.74 49.51 76.56
N VAL A 572 -47.50 49.97 76.38
CA VAL A 572 -47.14 51.39 76.53
C VAL A 572 -47.99 52.26 75.60
N THR A 573 -48.14 51.87 74.32
CA THR A 573 -49.00 52.63 73.38
C THR A 573 -50.49 52.57 73.72
N ALA A 574 -50.95 51.52 74.40
CA ALA A 574 -52.36 51.32 74.71
C ALA A 574 -52.80 51.99 76.03
N THR A 575 -51.88 52.14 77.00
CA THR A 575 -52.19 52.78 78.28
C THR A 575 -52.27 54.30 78.15
N LYS A 576 -53.13 54.93 78.95
CA LYS A 576 -53.24 56.39 79.06
C LYS A 576 -52.76 56.90 80.42
N ASP A 577 -52.22 56.01 81.25
CA ASP A 577 -51.66 56.34 82.57
C ASP A 577 -50.16 56.68 82.44
N PRO A 578 -49.74 57.90 82.78
CA PRO A 578 -48.35 58.32 82.73
C PRO A 578 -47.42 57.50 83.65
N ALA A 579 -47.91 57.06 84.81
CA ALA A 579 -47.08 56.33 85.78
C ALA A 579 -46.84 54.88 85.35
N GLU A 580 -47.84 54.24 84.72
CA GLU A 580 -47.68 52.90 84.13
C GLU A 580 -46.76 52.94 82.91
N THR A 581 -46.80 54.02 82.13
CA THR A 581 -45.93 54.23 80.97
C THR A 581 -44.45 54.28 81.38
N GLU A 582 -44.11 55.08 82.39
CA GLU A 582 -42.72 55.24 82.86
C GLU A 582 -42.14 53.92 83.42
N LEU A 583 -42.97 53.12 84.09
CA LEU A 583 -42.56 51.83 84.66
C LEU A 583 -42.31 50.77 83.57
N LEU A 584 -43.20 50.70 82.56
CA LEU A 584 -43.03 49.81 81.41
C LEU A 584 -41.85 50.23 80.52
N GLU A 585 -41.58 51.52 80.36
CA GLU A 585 -40.41 52.01 79.63
C GLU A 585 -39.09 51.67 80.33
N SER A 586 -39.04 51.79 81.66
CA SER A 586 -37.90 51.33 82.48
C SER A 586 -37.66 49.83 82.36
N GLU A 587 -38.73 49.03 82.33
CA GLU A 587 -38.64 47.57 82.14
C GLU A 587 -38.14 47.21 80.72
N ILE A 588 -38.61 47.91 79.68
CA ILE A 588 -38.09 47.77 78.31
C ILE A 588 -36.60 48.15 78.24
N GLU A 589 -36.17 49.21 78.94
CA GLU A 589 -34.77 49.62 78.97
C GLU A 589 -33.88 48.59 79.66
N SER A 590 -34.33 48.03 80.79
CA SER A 590 -33.64 46.94 81.48
C SER A 590 -33.49 45.70 80.59
N LEU A 591 -34.55 45.29 79.89
CA LEU A 591 -34.50 44.16 78.96
C LEU A 591 -33.62 44.42 77.74
N ARG A 592 -33.56 45.66 77.25
CA ARG A 592 -32.62 46.06 76.18
C ARG A 592 -31.18 46.06 76.64
N ALA A 593 -30.91 46.48 77.89
CA ALA A 593 -29.58 46.42 78.48
C ALA A 593 -29.11 44.95 78.64
N GLU A 594 -30.00 44.06 79.14
CA GLU A 594 -29.73 42.62 79.24
C GLU A 594 -29.44 41.99 77.87
N ARG A 595 -30.18 42.40 76.83
CA ARG A 595 -30.00 41.92 75.45
C ARG A 595 -28.74 42.47 74.76
N THR A 596 -28.21 43.60 75.20
CA THR A 596 -26.97 44.17 74.66
C THR A 596 -25.74 43.52 75.30
N MET A 597 -25.88 42.96 76.51
CA MET A 597 -24.82 42.19 77.18
C MET A 597 -24.70 40.73 76.72
N ARG A 598 -25.73 40.16 76.07
CA ARG A 598 -25.74 38.80 75.50
C ARG A 598 -25.45 38.84 74.00
#